data_AF-A0A368KM71-F1
#
_entry.id   AF-A0A368KM71-F1
#
_cell.length_a   1.000
_cell.length_b   1.000
_cell.length_c   1.000
_cell.angle_alpha   90.00
_cell.angle_beta   90.00
_cell.angle_gamma   90.00
#
_symmetry.space_group_name_H-M   'P 1'
#
loop_
_entity.id
_entity.type
_entity.pdbx_description
1 polymer ?
#
loop_
_entity_poly.entity_id
_entity_poly.type
_entity_poly.pdbx_seq_one_letter_code
_entity_poly.pdbx_strand_id
1 'polypeptide(L)'
;MTTPDPRWFHPDGRLKTSDERDAYRQSVELAKRHAKLAAEDAKAEATEPQSPFANQLKLLKSSLLSALNKGERAGIRRRIGMLEAEQAKWEGEQEDAKWQQEFDASPTAKLAVDSLEVVRRSGSVIYPTLTEDQLNELNSLYEMRHQFPSAESFGRHYFDCLRVIEEQEATAANKAATDARIESERLQAEQARQQTRALEAEQRKSQLPEVT
;
A
#
# COMPACT_ATOMS: atom_id res chain seq x y z
N MET A 1 2.08 -44.42 44.83
CA MET A 1 2.38 -45.05 43.52
C MET A 1 2.68 -43.92 42.55
N THR A 2 3.90 -43.83 42.05
CA THR A 2 4.29 -42.89 41.00
C THR A 2 3.78 -43.42 39.68
N THR A 3 2.95 -42.64 38.97
CA THR A 3 2.53 -42.96 37.61
C THR A 3 3.77 -43.13 36.71
N PRO A 4 3.88 -44.22 35.93
CA PRO A 4 4.97 -44.41 34.98
C PRO A 4 5.06 -43.23 34.02
N ASP A 5 6.28 -42.80 33.68
CA ASP A 5 6.47 -41.66 32.76
C ASP A 5 5.81 -41.99 31.40
N PRO A 6 4.79 -41.23 30.96
CA PRO A 6 4.08 -41.48 29.72
C PRO A 6 4.97 -41.36 28.48
N ARG A 7 6.17 -40.76 28.60
CA ARG A 7 7.19 -40.76 27.55
C ARG A 7 7.79 -42.13 27.31
N TRP A 8 7.91 -42.97 28.34
CA TRP A 8 8.65 -44.23 28.28
C TRP A 8 7.76 -45.46 28.41
N PHE A 9 6.59 -45.31 29.03
CA PHE A 9 5.68 -46.40 29.34
C PHE A 9 4.27 -46.12 28.84
N HIS A 10 3.59 -47.18 28.42
CA HIS A 10 2.15 -47.20 28.20
C HIS A 10 1.39 -47.20 29.54
N PRO A 11 0.10 -46.83 29.58
CA PRO A 11 -0.70 -46.82 30.82
C PRO A 11 -0.81 -48.17 31.54
N ASP A 12 -0.62 -49.27 30.79
CA ASP A 12 -0.57 -50.65 31.29
C ASP A 12 0.80 -51.05 31.88
N GLY A 13 1.78 -50.13 31.87
CA GLY A 13 3.13 -50.35 32.40
C GLY A 13 4.12 -50.97 31.40
N ARG A 14 3.71 -51.25 30.15
CA ARG A 14 4.60 -51.76 29.11
C ARG A 14 5.54 -50.67 28.60
N LEU A 15 6.82 -51.00 28.35
CA LEU A 15 7.79 -50.07 27.76
C LEU A 15 7.44 -49.76 26.30
N LYS A 16 7.47 -48.47 25.93
CA LYS A 16 7.30 -47.99 24.55
C LYS A 16 8.54 -48.29 23.70
N THR A 17 8.28 -48.67 22.44
CA THR A 17 9.30 -48.81 21.39
C THR A 17 9.91 -47.45 21.01
N SER A 18 11.02 -47.45 20.28
CA SER A 18 11.67 -46.20 19.87
C SER A 18 10.73 -45.31 19.05
N ASP A 19 10.02 -45.89 18.08
CA ASP A 19 9.10 -45.17 17.20
C ASP A 19 7.92 -44.57 17.97
N GLU A 20 7.38 -45.29 18.96
CA GLU A 20 6.31 -44.77 19.83
C GLU A 20 6.79 -43.61 20.72
N ARG A 21 8.05 -43.62 21.15
CA ARG A 21 8.65 -42.51 21.90
C ARG A 21 8.90 -41.29 21.02
N ASP A 22 9.25 -41.50 19.76
CA ASP A 22 9.42 -40.43 18.77
C ASP A 22 8.07 -39.80 18.39
N ALA A 23 7.05 -40.62 18.15
CA ALA A 23 5.68 -40.16 17.96
C ALA A 23 5.16 -39.37 19.17
N TYR A 24 5.48 -39.80 20.40
CA TYR A 24 5.14 -39.06 21.62
C TYR A 24 5.86 -37.72 21.72
N ARG A 25 7.15 -37.66 21.35
CA ARG A 25 7.88 -36.38 21.30
C ARG A 25 7.27 -35.41 20.29
N GLN A 26 6.91 -35.91 19.11
CA GLN A 26 6.27 -35.11 18.07
C GLN A 26 4.88 -34.63 18.50
N SER A 27 4.08 -35.47 19.16
CA SER A 27 2.75 -35.06 19.65
C SER A 27 2.83 -34.03 20.77
N VAL A 28 3.81 -34.13 21.66
CA VAL A 28 4.06 -33.12 22.70
C VAL A 28 4.51 -31.80 22.09
N GLU A 29 5.42 -31.82 21.10
CA GLU A 29 5.84 -30.59 20.40
C GLU A 29 4.68 -29.96 19.61
N LEU A 30 3.84 -30.77 18.98
CA LEU A 30 2.61 -30.30 18.32
C LEU A 30 1.64 -29.66 19.32
N ALA A 31 1.41 -30.30 20.47
CA ALA A 31 0.56 -29.76 21.53
C ALA A 31 1.10 -28.43 22.09
N LYS A 32 2.43 -28.30 22.27
CA LYS A 32 3.06 -27.04 22.67
C LYS A 32 2.85 -25.94 21.63
N ARG A 33 2.97 -26.26 20.34
CA ARG A 33 2.69 -25.29 19.25
C ARG A 33 1.24 -24.83 19.26
N HIS A 34 0.29 -25.75 19.39
CA HIS A 34 -1.13 -25.41 19.51
C HIS A 34 -1.40 -24.54 20.74
N ALA A 35 -0.82 -24.88 21.90
CA ALA A 35 -0.96 -24.07 23.12
C ALA A 35 -0.37 -22.66 22.96
N LYS A 36 0.77 -22.54 22.25
CA LYS A 36 1.38 -21.25 21.94
C LYS A 36 0.49 -20.41 21.04
N LEU A 37 -0.03 -20.98 19.95
CA LEU A 37 -0.98 -20.32 19.05
C LEU A 37 -2.24 -19.87 19.80
N ALA A 38 -2.86 -20.75 20.59
CA ALA A 38 -4.03 -20.40 21.38
C ALA A 38 -3.75 -19.28 22.40
N ALA A 39 -2.54 -19.23 22.97
CA ALA A 39 -2.13 -18.15 23.87
C ALA A 39 -1.84 -16.83 23.14
N GLU A 40 -1.38 -16.89 21.88
CA GLU A 40 -1.22 -15.72 21.01
C GLU A 40 -2.60 -15.19 20.58
N ASP A 41 -3.51 -16.07 20.17
CA ASP A 41 -4.90 -15.73 19.81
C ASP A 41 -5.65 -15.11 21.00
N ALA A 42 -5.56 -15.71 22.20
CA ALA A 42 -6.20 -15.16 23.40
C ALA A 42 -5.63 -13.80 23.82
N LYS A 43 -4.34 -13.55 23.56
CA LYS A 43 -3.74 -12.22 23.77
C LYS A 43 -4.23 -11.23 22.73
N ALA A 44 -4.36 -11.65 21.47
CA ALA A 44 -4.91 -10.82 20.41
C ALA A 44 -6.35 -10.40 20.74
N GLU A 45 -7.22 -11.34 21.10
CA GLU A 45 -8.60 -11.06 21.54
C GLU A 45 -8.66 -10.14 22.77
N ALA A 46 -7.72 -10.27 23.72
CA ALA A 46 -7.65 -9.40 24.89
C ALA A 46 -7.16 -7.98 24.58
N THR A 47 -6.42 -7.82 23.47
CA THR A 47 -5.95 -6.51 22.98
C THR A 47 -6.92 -5.86 22.00
N GLU A 48 -7.89 -6.61 21.46
CA GLU A 48 -8.92 -6.02 20.62
C GLU A 48 -9.76 -5.05 21.47
N PRO A 49 -9.94 -3.80 21.01
CA PRO A 49 -10.73 -2.84 21.73
C PRO A 49 -12.16 -3.38 21.86
N GLN A 50 -12.72 -3.40 23.07
CA GLN A 50 -14.09 -3.83 23.27
C GLN A 50 -15.05 -2.66 23.08
N SER A 51 -16.13 -2.90 22.34
CA SER A 51 -17.17 -1.89 22.16
C SER A 51 -17.74 -1.46 23.52
N PRO A 52 -17.79 -0.14 23.83
CA PRO A 52 -18.34 0.36 25.09
C PRO A 52 -19.84 0.05 25.23
N PHE A 53 -20.52 -0.28 24.12
CA PHE A 53 -21.96 -0.53 24.06
C PHE A 53 -22.32 -2.02 24.23
N ALA A 54 -21.37 -2.94 24.05
CA ALA A 54 -21.64 -4.38 24.00
C ALA A 54 -22.37 -4.91 25.26
N ASN A 55 -21.92 -4.50 26.44
CA ASN A 55 -22.53 -4.91 27.72
C ASN A 55 -23.94 -4.34 27.89
N GLN A 56 -24.16 -3.08 27.51
CA GLN A 56 -25.50 -2.46 27.58
C GLN A 56 -26.47 -3.10 26.59
N LEU A 57 -26.02 -3.38 25.37
CA LEU A 57 -26.82 -4.07 24.36
C LEU A 57 -27.20 -5.48 24.81
N LYS A 58 -26.27 -6.23 25.42
CA LYS A 58 -26.56 -7.55 25.99
C LYS A 58 -27.64 -7.50 27.07
N LEU A 59 -27.54 -6.52 27.98
CA LEU A 59 -28.54 -6.30 29.04
C LEU A 59 -29.90 -5.86 28.50
N LEU A 60 -29.94 -5.01 27.47
CA LEU A 60 -31.19 -4.57 26.86
C LEU A 60 -31.86 -5.68 26.04
N LYS A 61 -31.07 -6.48 25.31
CA LYS A 61 -31.55 -7.65 24.57
C LYS A 61 -32.13 -8.70 25.52
N SER A 62 -31.49 -8.95 26.67
CA SER A 62 -32.05 -9.85 27.70
C SER A 62 -33.31 -9.27 28.35
N SER A 63 -33.31 -7.97 28.66
CA SER A 63 -34.49 -7.28 29.21
C SER A 63 -35.68 -7.26 28.24
N LEU A 64 -35.42 -7.25 26.93
CA LEU A 64 -36.46 -7.34 25.91
C LEU A 64 -37.19 -8.70 25.93
N LEU A 65 -36.48 -9.77 26.30
CA LEU A 65 -37.05 -11.13 26.40
C LEU A 65 -37.95 -11.27 27.63
N SER A 66 -37.64 -10.57 28.71
CA SER A 66 -38.40 -10.60 29.97
C SER A 66 -39.47 -9.51 30.09
N ALA A 67 -39.52 -8.55 29.16
CA ALA A 67 -40.46 -7.44 29.19
C ALA A 67 -41.92 -7.89 29.02
N LEU A 68 -42.78 -7.45 29.95
CA LEU A 68 -44.15 -7.95 30.11
C LEU A 68 -45.19 -7.19 29.29
N ASN A 69 -44.96 -5.90 28.98
CA ASN A 69 -45.93 -5.08 28.24
C ASN A 69 -45.37 -4.50 26.93
N LYS A 70 -46.28 -4.14 26.02
CA LYS A 70 -45.94 -3.64 24.68
C LYS A 70 -45.19 -2.31 24.72
N GLY A 71 -45.48 -1.44 25.70
CA GLY A 71 -44.85 -0.12 25.85
C GLY A 71 -43.37 -0.24 26.24
N GLU A 72 -43.05 -1.07 27.23
CA GLU A 72 -41.70 -1.41 27.65
C GLU A 72 -40.91 -2.04 26.50
N ARG A 73 -41.50 -3.02 25.80
CA ARG A 73 -40.86 -3.65 24.64
C ARG A 73 -40.53 -2.64 23.55
N ALA A 74 -41.42 -1.68 23.27
CA ALA A 74 -41.18 -0.62 22.30
C ALA A 74 -40.09 0.38 22.77
N GLY A 75 -40.05 0.70 24.06
CA GLY A 75 -38.99 1.52 24.67
C GLY A 75 -37.61 0.85 24.57
N ILE A 76 -37.52 -0.42 24.96
CA ILE A 76 -36.28 -1.21 24.90
C ILE A 76 -35.80 -1.36 23.46
N ARG A 77 -36.69 -1.69 22.51
CA ARG A 77 -36.33 -1.79 21.08
C ARG A 77 -35.76 -0.50 20.51
N ARG A 78 -36.33 0.66 20.84
CA ARG A 78 -35.79 1.96 20.41
C ARG A 78 -34.37 2.17 20.95
N ARG A 79 -34.14 1.81 22.22
CA ARG A 79 -32.84 1.98 22.85
C ARG A 79 -31.78 1.01 22.30
N ILE A 80 -32.17 -0.22 21.97
CA ILE A 80 -31.32 -1.16 21.22
C ILE A 80 -30.93 -0.56 19.88
N GLY A 81 -31.90 -0.07 19.08
CA GLY A 81 -31.60 0.49 17.76
C GLY A 81 -30.67 1.70 17.79
N MET A 82 -30.78 2.57 18.79
CA MET A 82 -29.84 3.68 18.98
C MET A 82 -28.42 3.19 19.29
N LEU A 83 -28.29 2.25 20.24
CA LEU A 83 -26.99 1.71 20.63
C LEU A 83 -26.35 0.84 19.54
N GLU A 84 -27.14 0.13 18.73
CA GLU A 84 -26.62 -0.61 17.56
C GLU A 84 -26.06 0.34 16.49
N ALA A 85 -26.70 1.50 16.28
CA ALA A 85 -26.18 2.52 15.38
C ALA A 85 -24.89 3.16 15.92
N GLU A 86 -24.81 3.40 17.24
CA GLU A 86 -23.57 3.88 17.88
C GLU A 86 -22.46 2.83 17.85
N GLN A 87 -22.81 1.55 18.02
CA GLN A 87 -21.86 0.44 17.89
C GLN A 87 -21.28 0.37 16.47
N ALA A 88 -22.13 0.44 15.44
CA ALA A 88 -21.66 0.40 14.05
C ALA A 88 -20.71 1.58 13.73
N LYS A 89 -20.98 2.78 14.25
CA LYS A 89 -20.07 3.93 14.11
C LYS A 89 -18.74 3.68 14.78
N TRP A 90 -18.76 3.18 16.02
CA TRP A 90 -17.54 2.87 16.76
C TRP A 90 -16.73 1.76 16.08
N GLU A 91 -17.38 0.73 15.52
CA GLU A 91 -16.72 -0.32 14.73
C GLU A 91 -16.02 0.27 13.50
N GLY A 92 -16.70 1.16 12.76
CA GLY A 92 -16.09 1.88 11.64
C GLY A 92 -14.89 2.74 12.05
N GLU A 93 -14.98 3.45 13.19
CA GLU A 93 -13.85 4.21 13.74
C GLU A 93 -12.66 3.31 14.11
N GLN A 94 -12.90 2.09 14.60
CA GLN A 94 -11.82 1.14 14.87
C GLN A 94 -11.20 0.59 13.59
N GLU A 95 -12.00 0.31 12.57
CA GLU A 95 -11.51 -0.11 11.25
C GLU A 95 -10.64 0.97 10.61
N ASP A 96 -11.11 2.23 10.62
CA ASP A 96 -10.35 3.38 10.13
C ASP A 96 -9.06 3.59 10.92
N ALA A 97 -9.11 3.47 12.25
CA ALA A 97 -7.93 3.61 13.10
C ALA A 97 -6.91 2.49 12.84
N LYS A 98 -7.37 1.25 12.67
CA LYS A 98 -6.53 0.11 12.32
C LYS A 98 -5.90 0.31 10.95
N TRP A 99 -6.69 0.71 9.95
CA TRP A 99 -6.18 1.01 8.62
C TRP A 99 -5.14 2.13 8.66
N GLN A 100 -5.38 3.21 9.42
CA GLN A 100 -4.44 4.31 9.57
C GLN A 100 -3.16 3.86 10.27
N GLN A 101 -3.25 2.99 11.27
CA GLN A 101 -2.08 2.39 11.92
C GLN A 101 -1.26 1.53 10.94
N GLU A 102 -1.93 0.71 10.11
CA GLU A 102 -1.27 -0.07 9.06
C GLU A 102 -0.62 0.85 8.01
N PHE A 103 -1.27 1.97 7.67
CA PHE A 103 -0.74 2.98 6.78
C PHE A 103 0.52 3.64 7.33
N ASP A 104 0.49 4.06 8.59
CA ASP A 104 1.64 4.65 9.26
C ASP A 104 2.78 3.63 9.45
N ALA A 105 2.46 2.34 9.50
CA ALA A 105 3.47 1.28 9.54
C ALA A 105 4.03 0.90 8.17
N SER A 106 3.32 1.15 7.07
CA SER A 106 3.72 0.75 5.72
C SER A 106 4.85 1.64 5.17
N PRO A 107 6.03 1.05 4.84
CA PRO A 107 7.11 1.79 4.19
C PRO A 107 6.72 2.28 2.79
N THR A 108 5.98 1.46 2.05
CA THR A 108 5.55 1.76 0.67
C THR A 108 4.57 2.92 0.65
N ALA A 109 3.60 2.94 1.58
CA ALA A 109 2.65 4.04 1.68
C ALA A 109 3.34 5.36 2.06
N LYS A 110 4.28 5.33 3.02
CA LYS A 110 5.11 6.50 3.37
C LYS A 110 5.88 7.04 2.18
N LEU A 111 6.55 6.17 1.44
CA LEU A 111 7.31 6.57 0.26
C LEU A 111 6.41 7.21 -0.81
N ALA A 112 5.20 6.68 -1.00
CA ALA A 112 4.21 7.25 -1.92
C ALA A 112 3.80 8.67 -1.49
N VAL A 113 3.55 8.89 -0.19
CA VAL A 113 3.22 10.22 0.35
C VAL A 113 4.38 11.20 0.18
N ASP A 114 5.60 10.79 0.53
CA ASP A 114 6.80 11.63 0.38
C ASP A 114 7.00 12.00 -1.10
N SER A 115 6.82 11.04 -2.00
CA SER A 115 6.89 11.25 -3.45
C SER A 115 5.83 12.25 -3.92
N LEU A 116 4.60 12.16 -3.40
CA LEU A 116 3.52 13.09 -3.72
C LEU A 116 3.85 14.51 -3.26
N GLU A 117 4.46 14.67 -2.08
CA GLU A 117 4.91 15.99 -1.62
C GLU A 117 6.00 16.57 -2.52
N VAL A 118 6.95 15.75 -2.97
CA VAL A 118 7.99 16.16 -3.92
C VAL A 118 7.36 16.59 -5.26
N VAL A 119 6.41 15.82 -5.78
CA VAL A 119 5.67 16.16 -7.01
C VAL A 119 4.88 17.46 -6.82
N ARG A 120 4.22 17.68 -5.68
CA ARG A 120 3.48 18.92 -5.41
C ARG A 120 4.38 20.15 -5.34
N ARG A 121 5.58 20.03 -4.75
CA ARG A 121 6.51 21.17 -4.57
C ARG A 121 7.37 21.44 -5.80
N SER A 122 7.76 20.39 -6.52
CA SER A 122 8.80 20.45 -7.55
C SER A 122 8.45 19.65 -8.80
N GLY A 123 7.19 19.25 -8.97
CA GLY A 123 6.73 18.44 -10.10
C GLY A 123 7.03 19.07 -11.45
N SER A 124 6.89 20.38 -11.61
CA SER A 124 7.21 21.08 -12.87
C SER A 124 8.70 21.08 -13.22
N VAL A 125 9.58 20.84 -12.25
CA VAL A 125 11.04 20.75 -12.46
C VAL A 125 11.45 19.31 -12.73
N ILE A 126 10.88 18.36 -12.00
CA ILE A 126 11.23 16.94 -12.09
C ILE A 126 10.52 16.28 -13.28
N TYR A 127 9.29 16.70 -13.55
CA TYR A 127 8.41 16.20 -14.60
C TYR A 127 7.84 17.39 -15.42
N PRO A 128 8.65 17.97 -16.33
CA PRO A 128 8.27 19.18 -17.07
C PRO A 128 7.06 19.01 -18.01
N THR A 129 6.76 17.79 -18.42
CA THR A 129 5.61 17.45 -19.28
C THR A 129 4.40 16.96 -18.49
N LEU A 130 4.49 16.89 -17.16
CA LEU A 130 3.40 16.51 -16.27
C LEU A 130 2.19 17.43 -16.50
N THR A 131 1.05 16.82 -16.80
CA THR A 131 -0.22 17.53 -16.97
C THR A 131 -0.92 17.77 -15.63
N GLU A 132 -1.78 18.79 -15.59
CA GLU A 132 -2.61 19.07 -14.41
C GLU A 132 -3.54 17.88 -14.07
N ASP A 133 -4.06 17.20 -15.08
CA ASP A 133 -4.90 16.00 -14.91
C ASP A 133 -4.15 14.86 -14.23
N GLN A 134 -2.89 14.62 -14.61
CA GLN A 134 -2.04 13.59 -13.98
C GLN A 134 -1.68 13.95 -12.53
N LEU A 135 -1.42 15.22 -12.26
CA LEU A 135 -1.21 15.70 -10.89
C LEU A 135 -2.48 15.52 -10.04
N ASN A 136 -3.64 15.84 -10.61
CA ASN A 136 -4.93 15.63 -9.97
C ASN A 136 -5.24 14.15 -9.72
N GLU A 137 -4.84 13.27 -10.64
CA GLU A 137 -4.95 11.82 -10.46
C GLU A 137 -4.12 11.34 -9.28
N LEU A 138 -2.84 11.72 -9.20
CA LEU A 138 -1.96 11.38 -8.07
C LEU A 138 -2.51 11.92 -6.73
N ASN A 139 -3.05 13.14 -6.73
CA ASN A 139 -3.71 13.72 -5.56
C ASN A 139 -4.97 12.94 -5.15
N SER A 140 -5.79 12.56 -6.14
CA SER A 140 -7.04 11.83 -5.91
C SER A 140 -6.79 10.45 -5.29
N LEU A 141 -5.70 9.78 -5.69
CA LEU A 141 -5.30 8.51 -5.08
C LEU A 141 -5.01 8.65 -3.57
N TYR A 142 -4.39 9.75 -3.17
CA TYR A 142 -4.12 10.02 -1.76
C TYR A 142 -5.38 10.37 -0.96
N GLU A 143 -6.31 11.11 -1.55
CA GLU A 143 -7.59 11.42 -0.92
C GLU A 143 -8.45 10.18 -0.72
N MET A 144 -8.46 9.27 -1.70
CA MET A 144 -9.20 8.03 -1.66
C MET A 144 -8.43 6.87 -1.03
N ARG A 145 -7.31 7.12 -0.35
CA ARG A 145 -6.44 6.06 0.20
C ARG A 145 -7.18 5.05 1.09
N HIS A 146 -8.17 5.48 1.86
CA HIS A 146 -8.99 4.63 2.73
C HIS A 146 -9.89 3.64 1.97
N GLN A 147 -10.10 3.85 0.67
CA GLN A 147 -10.85 2.92 -0.18
C GLN A 147 -9.99 1.71 -0.61
N PHE A 148 -8.68 1.76 -0.40
CA PHE A 148 -7.80 0.65 -0.74
C PHE A 148 -7.83 -0.43 0.36
N PRO A 149 -7.84 -1.72 -0.02
CA PRO A 149 -7.88 -2.83 0.94
C PRO A 149 -6.72 -2.85 1.96
N SER A 150 -5.59 -2.22 1.61
CA SER A 150 -4.44 -2.07 2.49
C SER A 150 -3.58 -0.89 2.08
N ALA A 151 -2.78 -0.39 3.01
CA ALA A 151 -1.79 0.64 2.76
C ALA A 151 -0.77 0.26 1.67
N GLU A 152 -0.39 -1.02 1.61
CA GLU A 152 0.50 -1.55 0.59
C GLU A 152 -0.13 -1.50 -0.81
N SER A 153 -1.44 -1.79 -0.89
CA SER A 153 -2.19 -1.70 -2.15
C SER A 153 -2.24 -0.25 -2.65
N PHE A 154 -2.53 0.71 -1.76
CA PHE A 154 -2.44 2.14 -2.10
C PHE A 154 -1.07 2.50 -2.68
N GLY A 155 0.02 2.13 -1.99
CA GLY A 155 1.38 2.48 -2.42
C GLY A 155 1.70 1.93 -3.81
N ARG A 156 1.30 0.68 -4.11
CA ARG A 156 1.47 0.09 -5.45
C ARG A 156 0.73 0.86 -6.53
N HIS A 157 -0.55 1.16 -6.30
CA HIS A 157 -1.34 1.92 -7.27
C HIS A 157 -0.77 3.33 -7.51
N TYR A 158 -0.31 4.00 -6.46
CA TYR A 158 0.38 5.28 -6.59
C TYR A 158 1.62 5.19 -7.48
N PHE A 159 2.51 4.21 -7.22
CA PHE A 159 3.73 4.06 -8.01
C PHE A 159 3.47 3.56 -9.43
N ASP A 160 2.40 2.81 -9.67
CA ASP A 160 2.00 2.44 -11.03
C ASP A 160 1.60 3.67 -11.85
N CYS A 161 0.83 4.59 -11.26
CA CYS A 161 0.50 5.87 -11.90
C CYS A 161 1.75 6.73 -12.11
N LEU A 162 2.63 6.83 -11.10
CA LEU A 162 3.88 7.60 -11.21
C LEU A 162 4.80 7.03 -12.30
N ARG A 163 4.92 5.71 -12.40
CA ARG A 163 5.74 5.05 -13.44
C ARG A 163 5.31 5.43 -14.85
N VAL A 164 4.00 5.52 -15.11
CA VAL A 164 3.48 5.93 -16.42
C VAL A 164 3.92 7.36 -16.77
N ILE A 165 3.88 8.26 -15.79
CA ILE A 165 4.39 9.64 -15.94
C ILE A 165 5.88 9.63 -16.23
N GLU A 166 6.67 8.88 -15.46
CA GLU A 166 8.13 8.78 -15.63
C GLU A 166 8.53 8.21 -17.01
N GLU A 167 7.79 7.22 -17.51
CA GLU A 167 8.01 6.66 -18.85
C GLU A 167 7.69 7.66 -19.96
N GLN A 168 6.64 8.47 -19.79
CA GLN A 168 6.31 9.55 -20.73
C GLN A 168 7.39 10.62 -20.74
N GLU A 169 7.89 11.03 -19.58
CA GLU A 169 8.97 12.00 -19.42
C GLU A 169 10.27 11.51 -20.06
N ALA A 170 10.65 10.25 -19.80
CA ALA A 170 11.81 9.63 -20.42
C ALA A 170 11.68 9.61 -21.95
N THR A 171 10.48 9.32 -22.46
CA THR A 171 10.20 9.32 -23.90
C THR A 171 10.30 10.73 -24.49
N ALA A 172 9.73 11.73 -23.81
CA ALA A 172 9.77 13.12 -24.23
C ALA A 172 11.21 13.68 -24.23
N ALA A 173 11.99 13.40 -23.20
CA ALA A 173 13.39 13.80 -23.09
C ALA A 173 14.25 13.17 -24.20
N ASN A 174 14.07 11.87 -24.48
CA ASN A 174 14.78 11.20 -25.56
C ASN A 174 14.44 11.77 -26.94
N LYS A 175 13.16 12.11 -27.15
CA LYS A 175 12.73 12.77 -28.40
C LYS A 175 13.38 14.15 -28.53
N ALA A 176 13.32 14.97 -27.49
CA ALA A 176 13.93 16.30 -27.50
C ALA A 176 15.44 16.26 -27.75
N ALA A 177 16.16 15.31 -27.14
CA ALA A 177 17.59 15.11 -27.37
C ALA A 177 17.88 14.69 -28.82
N THR A 178 17.04 13.83 -29.40
CA THR A 178 17.17 13.40 -30.79
C THR A 178 16.91 14.56 -31.76
N ASP A 179 15.85 15.33 -31.52
CA ASP A 179 15.48 16.49 -32.33
C ASP A 179 16.59 17.56 -32.28
N ALA A 180 17.14 17.85 -31.09
CA ALA A 180 18.26 18.78 -30.92
C ALA A 180 19.53 18.32 -31.66
N ARG A 181 19.81 17.01 -31.68
CA ARG A 181 20.93 16.45 -32.44
C ARG A 181 20.72 16.65 -33.94
N ILE A 182 19.53 16.34 -34.45
CA ILE A 182 19.19 16.51 -35.88
C ILE A 182 19.32 17.98 -36.30
N GLU A 183 18.84 18.90 -35.46
CA GLU A 183 18.95 20.34 -35.74
C GLU A 183 20.41 20.81 -35.73
N SER A 184 21.22 20.36 -34.76
CA SER A 184 22.66 20.65 -34.70
C SER A 184 23.40 20.14 -35.95
N GLU A 185 23.14 18.89 -36.37
CA GLU A 185 23.71 18.32 -37.59
C GLU A 185 23.30 19.11 -38.84
N ARG A 186 22.04 19.55 -38.92
CA ARG A 186 21.55 20.39 -40.01
C ARG A 186 22.26 21.74 -40.06
N LEU A 187 22.43 22.41 -38.91
CA LEU A 187 23.11 23.70 -38.83
C LEU A 187 24.59 23.57 -39.21
N GLN A 188 25.27 22.50 -38.76
CA GLN A 188 26.65 22.21 -39.15
C GLN A 188 26.79 21.97 -40.65
N ALA A 189 25.87 21.19 -41.24
CA ALA A 189 25.86 20.94 -42.68
C ALA A 189 25.62 22.22 -43.50
N GLU A 190 24.76 23.12 -43.01
CA GLU A 190 24.51 24.41 -43.65
C GLU A 190 25.74 25.33 -43.57
N GLN A 191 26.39 25.41 -42.40
CA GLN A 191 27.65 26.16 -42.24
C GLN A 191 28.76 25.64 -43.15
N ALA A 192 28.92 24.31 -43.23
CA ALA A 192 29.90 23.70 -44.13
C ALA A 192 29.62 24.05 -45.60
N ARG A 193 28.35 24.01 -46.04
CA ARG A 193 27.95 24.42 -47.40
C ARG A 193 28.25 25.90 -47.67
N GLN A 194 28.03 26.78 -46.69
CA GLN A 194 28.34 28.20 -46.83
C GLN A 194 29.85 28.43 -46.95
N GLN A 195 30.67 27.72 -46.16
CA GLN A 195 32.13 27.77 -46.26
C GLN A 195 32.63 27.28 -47.62
N THR A 196 32.12 26.15 -48.13
CA THR A 196 32.51 25.65 -49.46
C THR A 196 32.17 26.66 -50.55
N ARG A 197 30.96 27.26 -50.52
CA ARG A 197 30.56 28.29 -51.48
C ARG A 197 31.44 29.54 -51.41
N ALA A 198 31.83 29.96 -50.21
CA ALA A 198 32.73 31.10 -50.02
C ALA A 198 34.11 30.81 -50.63
N LEU A 199 34.68 29.64 -50.36
CA LEU A 199 35.95 29.20 -50.93
C LEU A 199 35.90 29.10 -52.46
N GLU A 200 34.83 28.52 -53.02
CA GLU A 200 34.63 28.46 -54.48
C GLU A 200 34.49 29.86 -55.10
N ALA A 201 33.82 30.79 -54.44
CA ALA A 201 33.69 32.18 -54.91
C ALA A 201 35.03 32.93 -54.87
N GLU A 202 35.85 32.70 -53.84
CA GLU A 202 37.22 33.24 -53.77
C GLU A 202 38.11 32.67 -54.87
N GLN A 203 38.05 31.37 -55.11
CA GLN A 203 38.77 30.72 -56.21
C GLN A 203 38.33 31.25 -57.58
N ARG A 204 37.05 31.52 -57.78
CA ARG A 204 36.55 32.14 -59.01
C ARG A 204 37.05 33.58 -59.19
N LYS A 205 37.14 34.35 -58.10
CA LYS A 205 37.68 35.72 -58.16
C LYS A 205 39.16 35.76 -58.51
N SER A 206 39.96 34.82 -58.00
CA SER A 206 41.39 34.73 -58.29
C SER A 206 41.72 34.14 -59.67
N GLN A 207 40.73 33.53 -60.34
CA GLN A 207 40.86 32.99 -61.71
C GLN A 207 40.32 33.92 -62.81
N LEU A 208 39.75 35.08 -62.46
CA LEU A 208 39.34 36.09 -63.45
C LEU A 208 40.61 36.77 -64.01
N PRO A 209 40.78 36.85 -65.34
CA PRO A 209 41.94 37.50 -65.94
C PRO A 209 41.94 38.99 -65.63
N GLU A 210 43.11 39.56 -65.32
CA GLU A 210 43.31 41.01 -65.26
C GLU A 210 42.97 41.60 -66.63
N VAL A 211 41.78 42.20 -66.75
CA VAL A 211 41.41 42.99 -67.91
C VAL A 211 42.23 44.27 -67.84
N THR A 212 43.21 44.33 -68.74
CA THR A 212 44.05 45.50 -69.04
C THR A 212 43.29 46.52 -69.89
#